data_AF-A0A3M1QIG3-F1
#
_entry.id   AF-A0A3M1QIG3-F1
#
_cell.length_a   1.000
_cell.length_b   1.000
_cell.length_c   1.000
_cell.angle_alpha   90.00
_cell.angle_beta   90.00
_cell.angle_gamma   90.00
#
_symmetry.space_group_name_H-M   'P 1'
#
loop_
_entity.id
_entity.type
_entity.pdbx_description
1 polymer ?
#
loop_
_entity_poly.entity_id
_entity_poly.type
_entity_poly.pdbx_seq_one_letter_code
_entity_poly.pdbx_strand_id
1 'polypeptide(L)'
;VRNTVFTGNPIYPFASEWFDGRDWTAEQAERWRRGHHLSESQSSLPQRLRIAGRELFGRFDRDTNQWGASLFGGGTIALGLAGLCAAGSRVGWFCSIWTATMLVAWLGLTHMPGRFVAPLVIPLAAALGQAAQRRRLRAATCVLVLISATFAAVQLVQLLREHVRWWSRKGVALTALAGATRDFVEAHPLNAVLPGDAYAWLIGDAAVFYVDRRIHYTVVFSRDPWIEFAAGGDSREAPSAAACLNWLRERGVTHVVFHWPEIERLRRTYGFAARVTHAWVQELEAAGLRRVDSYEGSTGVVVYALPGVDGPAGRSGGAANADRRGWSRDRAVP
;
A
#
# COMPACT_ATOMS: atom_id res chain seq x y z
N VAL A 1 -5.57 -21.48 -9.45
CA VAL A 1 -6.66 -21.34 -10.46
C VAL A 1 -6.79 -19.91 -10.95
N ARG A 2 -7.16 -18.92 -10.12
CA ARG A 2 -7.33 -17.50 -10.57
C ARG A 2 -6.16 -16.99 -11.40
N ASN A 3 -4.94 -16.98 -10.85
CA ASN A 3 -3.78 -16.43 -11.54
C ASN A 3 -3.51 -17.15 -12.88
N THR A 4 -3.54 -18.48 -12.90
CA THR A 4 -3.43 -19.28 -14.14
C THR A 4 -4.48 -18.89 -15.19
N VAL A 5 -5.73 -18.70 -14.80
CA VAL A 5 -6.82 -18.36 -15.75
C VAL A 5 -6.64 -16.93 -16.30
N PHE A 6 -6.25 -15.98 -15.45
CA PHE A 6 -6.13 -14.57 -15.87
C PHE A 6 -4.83 -14.29 -16.63
N THR A 7 -3.71 -14.83 -16.16
CA THR A 7 -2.38 -14.47 -16.66
C THR A 7 -1.64 -15.65 -17.31
N GLY A 8 -2.13 -16.88 -17.20
CA GLY A 8 -1.36 -18.07 -17.61
C GLY A 8 -0.30 -18.50 -16.61
N ASN A 9 -0.02 -17.68 -15.57
CA ASN A 9 1.00 -17.94 -14.57
C ASN A 9 0.35 -18.27 -13.20
N PRO A 10 0.50 -19.49 -12.65
CA PRO A 10 -0.13 -19.88 -11.39
C PRO A 10 0.36 -19.09 -10.18
N ILE A 11 1.58 -18.54 -10.25
CA ILE A 11 2.23 -17.80 -9.17
C ILE A 11 2.54 -16.36 -9.57
N TYR A 12 1.73 -15.78 -10.46
CA TYR A 12 1.87 -14.39 -10.90
C TYR A 12 2.08 -13.39 -9.74
N PRO A 13 3.01 -12.42 -9.85
CA PRO A 13 3.91 -12.18 -10.99
C PRO A 13 5.24 -12.97 -10.93
N PHE A 14 5.40 -13.91 -9.99
CA PHE A 14 6.63 -14.68 -9.82
C PHE A 14 6.84 -15.69 -10.96
N ALA A 15 8.09 -16.07 -11.22
CA ALA A 15 8.46 -17.05 -12.25
C ALA A 15 7.87 -16.75 -13.65
N SER A 16 7.74 -15.48 -14.01
CA SER A 16 7.29 -15.06 -15.35
C SER A 16 8.23 -15.49 -16.47
N GLU A 17 9.46 -15.88 -16.15
CA GLU A 17 10.42 -16.46 -17.11
C GLU A 17 10.13 -17.94 -17.42
N TRP A 18 9.39 -18.63 -16.55
CA TRP A 18 9.00 -20.04 -16.74
C TRP A 18 7.56 -20.21 -17.17
N PHE A 19 6.70 -19.24 -16.85
CA PHE A 19 5.31 -19.20 -17.24
C PHE A 19 5.09 -17.96 -18.11
N ASP A 20 4.62 -18.15 -19.35
CA ASP A 20 4.28 -17.10 -20.33
C ASP A 20 3.12 -16.20 -19.82
N GLY A 21 3.43 -15.40 -18.80
CA GLY A 21 2.50 -14.53 -18.11
C GLY A 21 1.97 -13.45 -19.04
N ARG A 22 0.69 -13.54 -19.44
CA ARG A 22 -0.01 -12.46 -20.14
C ARG A 22 0.11 -11.16 -19.34
N ASP A 23 0.32 -10.06 -20.07
CA ASP A 23 0.36 -8.69 -19.56
C ASP A 23 1.49 -8.39 -18.54
N TRP A 24 2.58 -9.17 -18.57
CA TRP A 24 3.79 -8.93 -17.78
C TRP A 24 5.02 -8.73 -18.67
N THR A 25 5.43 -7.47 -18.85
CA THR A 25 6.58 -7.12 -19.70
C THR A 25 7.90 -7.32 -18.97
N ALA A 26 9.00 -7.41 -19.74
CA ALA A 26 10.36 -7.43 -19.19
C ALA A 26 10.66 -6.17 -18.34
N GLU A 27 10.09 -5.02 -18.72
CA GLU A 27 10.23 -3.80 -17.94
C GLU A 27 9.51 -3.88 -16.59
N GLN A 28 8.30 -4.45 -16.53
CA GLN A 28 7.59 -4.69 -15.28
C GLN A 28 8.35 -5.69 -14.40
N ALA A 29 8.91 -6.75 -14.98
CA ALA A 29 9.76 -7.71 -14.27
C ALA A 29 11.00 -7.03 -13.66
N GLU A 30 11.67 -6.15 -14.39
CA GLU A 30 12.83 -5.41 -13.91
C GLU A 30 12.46 -4.39 -12.82
N ARG A 31 11.35 -3.64 -12.99
CA ARG A 31 10.81 -2.77 -11.93
C ARG A 31 10.48 -3.55 -10.66
N TRP A 32 9.86 -4.72 -10.81
CA TRP A 32 9.54 -5.61 -9.71
C TRP A 32 10.82 -6.09 -9.01
N ARG A 33 11.82 -6.54 -9.77
CA ARG A 33 13.13 -6.99 -9.26
C ARG A 33 13.82 -5.91 -8.46
N ARG A 34 13.91 -4.68 -8.98
CA ARG A 34 14.50 -3.52 -8.27
C ARG A 34 13.81 -3.25 -6.94
N GLY A 35 12.47 -3.29 -6.90
CA GLY A 35 11.71 -3.02 -5.69
C GLY A 35 11.67 -4.16 -4.67
N HIS A 36 12.05 -5.37 -5.05
CA HIS A 36 12.01 -6.57 -4.20
C HIS A 36 13.40 -7.15 -3.93
N HIS A 37 14.47 -6.43 -4.29
CA HIS A 37 15.85 -6.75 -3.95
C HIS A 37 16.41 -5.71 -2.99
N LEU A 38 17.26 -6.14 -2.06
CA LEU A 38 18.10 -5.20 -1.32
C LEU A 38 19.14 -4.61 -2.26
N SER A 39 19.49 -3.33 -2.06
CA SER A 39 20.61 -2.73 -2.80
C SER A 39 21.90 -3.52 -2.54
N GLU A 40 22.86 -3.44 -3.45
CA GLU A 40 24.17 -4.12 -3.27
C GLU A 40 24.84 -3.72 -1.95
N SER A 41 24.73 -2.44 -1.58
CA SER A 41 25.23 -1.91 -0.30
C SER A 41 24.52 -2.49 0.94
N GLN A 42 23.35 -3.10 0.77
CA GLN A 42 22.52 -3.67 1.84
C GLN A 42 22.52 -5.21 1.82
N SER A 43 23.07 -5.84 0.78
CA SER A 43 22.97 -7.29 0.57
C SER A 43 23.94 -8.10 1.43
N SER A 44 25.00 -7.48 1.94
CA SER A 44 26.00 -8.15 2.79
C SER A 44 25.42 -8.57 4.14
N LEU A 45 25.93 -9.68 4.70
CA LEU A 45 25.45 -10.21 5.98
C LEU A 45 25.48 -9.18 7.13
N PRO A 46 26.55 -8.38 7.34
CA PRO A 46 26.55 -7.37 8.39
C PRO A 46 25.45 -6.31 8.20
N GLN A 47 25.18 -5.93 6.96
CA GLN A 47 24.15 -4.94 6.64
C GLN A 47 22.75 -5.50 6.83
N ARG A 48 22.52 -6.75 6.43
CA ARG A 48 21.27 -7.46 6.72
C ARG A 48 21.02 -7.58 8.22
N LEU A 49 22.04 -7.94 9.02
CA LEU A 49 21.92 -7.97 10.49
C LEU A 49 21.60 -6.59 11.08
N ARG A 50 22.17 -5.51 10.52
CA ARG A 50 21.82 -4.13 10.90
C ARG A 50 20.37 -3.78 10.57
N ILE A 51 19.90 -4.15 9.38
CA ILE A 51 18.48 -4.00 8.99
C ILE A 51 17.62 -4.79 9.95
N ALA A 52 17.96 -6.05 10.25
CA ALA A 52 17.22 -6.89 11.16
C ALA A 52 17.07 -6.27 12.56
N GLY A 53 18.18 -5.74 13.10
CA GLY A 53 18.16 -5.01 14.37
C GLY A 53 17.22 -3.80 14.33
N ARG A 54 17.26 -3.02 13.25
CA ARG A 54 16.36 -1.88 13.06
C ARG A 54 14.89 -2.30 12.93
N GLU A 55 14.59 -3.34 12.16
CA GLU A 55 13.21 -3.82 11.96
C GLU A 55 12.62 -4.44 13.24
N LEU A 56 13.43 -5.16 14.03
CA LEU A 56 12.98 -5.83 15.26
C LEU A 56 12.91 -4.86 16.46
N PHE A 57 13.85 -3.94 16.58
CA PHE A 57 14.03 -3.12 17.79
C PHE A 57 13.94 -1.60 17.54
N GLY A 58 13.94 -1.15 16.28
CA GLY A 58 13.84 0.26 15.93
C GLY A 58 12.46 0.85 16.21
N ARG A 59 12.38 2.18 16.26
CA ARG A 59 11.10 2.89 16.38
C ARG A 59 10.45 3.06 15.01
N PHE A 60 9.15 3.37 15.01
CA PHE A 60 8.47 3.80 13.79
C PHE A 60 9.23 4.95 13.13
N ASP A 61 9.56 4.77 11.86
CA ASP A 61 10.20 5.78 11.02
C ASP A 61 9.14 6.39 10.09
N ARG A 62 8.85 7.67 10.32
CA ARG A 62 7.87 8.44 9.54
C ARG A 62 8.31 8.62 8.09
N ASP A 63 9.60 8.75 7.83
CA ASP A 63 10.11 9.13 6.51
C ASP A 63 10.07 7.95 5.54
N THR A 64 10.25 6.74 6.06
CA THR A 64 10.14 5.51 5.27
C THR A 64 8.73 4.93 5.23
N ASN A 65 7.82 5.37 6.12
CA ASN A 65 6.48 4.82 6.29
C ASN A 65 6.50 3.28 6.41
N GLN A 66 7.59 2.75 6.98
CA GLN A 66 7.85 1.32 7.08
C GLN A 66 7.54 0.81 8.49
N TRP A 67 6.68 -0.19 8.53
CA TRP A 67 6.27 -0.90 9.72
C TRP A 67 7.30 -1.97 10.06
N GLY A 68 8.18 -1.66 11.00
CA GLY A 68 9.03 -2.65 11.64
C GLY A 68 8.21 -3.64 12.47
N ALA A 69 8.80 -4.79 12.79
CA ALA A 69 8.25 -5.73 13.77
C ALA A 69 8.23 -5.15 15.20
N SER A 70 8.82 -3.97 15.41
CA SER A 70 8.75 -3.22 16.66
C SER A 70 7.35 -2.84 17.11
N LEU A 71 6.34 -2.94 16.23
CA LEU A 71 4.92 -2.89 16.60
C LEU A 71 4.55 -3.92 17.68
N PHE A 72 5.26 -5.05 17.76
CA PHE A 72 5.07 -6.08 18.79
C PHE A 72 5.85 -5.80 20.08
N GLY A 73 6.56 -4.66 20.14
CA GLY A 73 7.42 -4.26 21.24
C GLY A 73 8.77 -4.98 21.20
N GLY A 74 9.84 -4.26 20.87
CA GLY A 74 11.20 -4.83 20.85
C GLY A 74 11.62 -5.49 22.17
N GLY A 75 11.07 -5.03 23.30
CA GLY A 75 11.22 -5.67 24.61
C GLY A 75 10.62 -7.09 24.66
N THR A 76 9.42 -7.29 24.12
CA THR A 76 8.78 -8.62 24.03
C THR A 76 9.63 -9.57 23.19
N ILE A 77 10.19 -9.08 22.08
CA ILE A 77 11.08 -9.86 21.23
C ILE A 77 12.34 -10.25 21.99
N ALA A 78 13.00 -9.30 22.66
CA ALA A 78 14.21 -9.56 23.44
C ALA A 78 13.98 -10.58 24.56
N LEU A 79 12.86 -10.47 25.28
CA LEU A 79 12.50 -11.41 26.35
C LEU A 79 12.15 -12.80 25.80
N GLY A 80 11.48 -12.86 24.64
CA GLY A 80 11.23 -14.13 23.95
C GLY A 80 12.51 -14.82 23.54
N LEU A 81 13.47 -14.09 22.97
CA LEU A 81 14.79 -14.61 22.61
C LEU A 81 15.54 -15.12 23.86
N ALA A 82 15.49 -14.37 24.97
CA ALA A 82 16.06 -14.85 26.24
C ALA A 82 15.36 -16.11 26.77
N GLY A 83 14.03 -16.20 26.60
CA GLY A 83 13.22 -17.36 26.92
C GLY A 83 13.63 -18.60 26.12
N LEU A 84 13.98 -18.45 24.84
CA LEU A 84 14.50 -19.53 23.99
C LEU A 84 15.83 -20.08 24.52
N CYS A 85 16.77 -19.20 24.89
CA CYS A 85 18.05 -19.61 25.48
C CYS A 85 17.88 -20.30 26.84
N ALA A 86 16.83 -19.94 27.57
CA ALA A 86 16.54 -20.55 28.85
C ALA A 86 15.84 -21.91 28.70
N ALA A 87 15.24 -22.24 27.55
CA ALA A 87 14.33 -23.37 27.42
C ALA A 87 15.05 -24.70 27.16
N GLY A 88 15.25 -25.50 28.21
CA GLY A 88 15.77 -26.88 28.12
C GLY A 88 14.70 -27.94 27.79
N SER A 89 13.48 -27.54 27.39
CA SER A 89 12.38 -28.45 27.12
C SER A 89 12.25 -28.76 25.62
N ARG A 90 11.53 -29.84 25.27
CA ARG A 90 11.19 -30.17 23.87
C ARG A 90 10.45 -29.00 23.17
N VAL A 91 9.55 -28.34 23.91
CA VAL A 91 8.84 -27.15 23.43
C VAL A 91 9.80 -26.00 23.18
N GLY A 92 10.77 -25.80 24.08
CA GLY A 92 11.85 -24.83 23.91
C GLY A 92 12.63 -25.04 22.62
N TRP A 93 13.12 -26.26 22.41
CA TRP A 93 13.83 -26.64 21.18
C TRP A 93 13.00 -26.40 19.92
N PHE A 94 11.74 -26.81 19.93
CA PHE A 94 10.83 -26.56 18.80
C PHE A 94 10.67 -25.05 18.51
N CYS A 95 10.46 -24.24 19.55
CA CYS A 95 10.35 -22.78 19.39
C CYS A 95 11.66 -22.15 18.89
N SER A 96 12.82 -22.66 19.32
CA SER A 96 14.14 -22.21 18.88
C SER A 96 14.37 -22.53 17.41
N ILE A 97 14.06 -23.76 16.99
CA ILE A 97 14.17 -24.17 15.58
C ILE A 97 13.24 -23.33 14.71
N TRP A 98 11.97 -23.17 15.11
CA TRP A 98 11.03 -22.30 14.40
C TRP A 98 11.61 -20.89 14.25
N THR A 99 12.01 -20.27 15.36
CA THR A 99 12.53 -18.90 15.35
C THR A 99 13.76 -18.78 14.45
N ALA A 100 14.70 -19.72 14.54
CA ALA A 100 15.89 -19.75 13.71
C ALA A 100 15.54 -19.90 12.21
N THR A 101 14.66 -20.84 11.85
CA THR A 101 14.24 -21.05 10.46
C THR A 101 13.57 -19.81 9.88
N MET A 102 12.68 -19.16 10.64
CA MET A 102 12.02 -17.92 10.20
C MET A 102 13.01 -16.77 10.05
N LEU A 103 13.96 -16.60 10.98
CA LEU A 103 15.00 -15.57 10.86
C LEU A 103 15.90 -15.83 9.66
N VAL A 104 16.34 -17.08 9.44
CA VAL A 104 17.15 -17.46 8.27
C VAL A 104 16.38 -17.21 6.97
N ALA A 105 15.12 -17.62 6.88
CA ALA A 105 14.29 -17.39 5.72
C ALA A 105 14.05 -15.89 5.48
N TRP A 106 13.76 -15.12 6.51
CA TRP A 106 13.55 -13.68 6.40
C TRP A 106 14.84 -12.95 5.98
N LEU A 107 15.98 -13.28 6.59
CA LEU A 107 17.29 -12.71 6.30
C LEU A 107 17.79 -13.08 4.90
N GLY A 108 17.56 -14.32 4.46
CA GLY A 108 18.14 -14.87 3.23
C GLY A 108 17.23 -14.79 2.01
N LEU A 109 15.92 -14.92 2.19
CA LEU A 109 14.95 -15.14 1.10
C LEU A 109 13.98 -13.96 0.89
N THR A 110 14.13 -12.86 1.63
CA THR A 110 13.26 -11.69 1.51
C THR A 110 14.05 -10.39 1.38
N HIS A 111 13.37 -9.30 0.97
CA HIS A 111 13.89 -7.94 1.04
C HIS A 111 13.73 -7.30 2.43
N MET A 112 13.46 -8.13 3.45
CA MET A 112 13.48 -7.80 4.87
C MET A 112 12.50 -6.74 5.41
N PRO A 113 11.24 -6.57 4.93
CA PRO A 113 10.25 -5.81 5.68
C PRO A 113 9.98 -6.43 7.05
N GLY A 114 9.90 -5.62 8.12
CA GLY A 114 9.59 -6.10 9.47
C GLY A 114 8.24 -6.82 9.58
N ARG A 115 7.23 -6.47 8.76
CA ARG A 115 5.95 -7.19 8.74
C ARG A 115 6.06 -8.69 8.39
N PHE A 116 7.10 -9.10 7.65
CA PHE A 116 7.30 -10.52 7.30
C PHE A 116 7.83 -11.37 8.45
N VAL A 117 8.38 -10.73 9.49
CA VAL A 117 8.86 -11.43 10.68
C VAL A 117 7.80 -11.46 11.80
N ALA A 118 6.58 -10.94 11.55
CA ALA A 118 5.45 -11.02 12.47
C ALA A 118 5.12 -12.44 12.98
N PRO A 119 5.24 -13.53 12.19
CA PRO A 119 5.03 -14.88 12.69
C PRO A 119 5.96 -15.29 13.84
N LEU A 120 7.10 -14.61 14.07
CA LEU A 120 7.97 -14.87 15.23
C LEU A 120 7.28 -14.64 16.56
N VAL A 121 6.21 -13.84 16.62
CA VAL A 121 5.47 -13.58 17.86
C VAL A 121 4.99 -14.88 18.51
N ILE A 122 4.63 -15.90 17.72
CA ILE A 122 4.12 -17.18 18.21
C ILE A 122 5.18 -17.96 19.01
N PRO A 123 6.34 -18.37 18.43
CA PRO A 123 7.35 -19.10 19.18
C PRO A 123 7.96 -18.28 20.32
N LEU A 124 8.07 -16.95 20.16
CA LEU A 124 8.58 -16.07 21.22
C LEU A 124 7.61 -15.97 22.41
N ALA A 125 6.30 -15.87 22.16
CA ALA A 125 5.29 -15.89 23.21
C ALA A 125 5.26 -17.24 23.95
N ALA A 126 5.41 -18.35 23.23
CA ALA A 126 5.50 -19.68 23.83
C ALA A 126 6.76 -19.81 24.72
N ALA A 127 7.91 -19.32 24.25
CA ALA A 127 9.16 -19.31 25.01
C ALA A 127 9.06 -18.44 26.28
N LEU A 128 8.42 -17.27 26.18
CA LEU A 128 8.10 -16.41 27.32
C LEU A 128 7.22 -17.12 28.36
N GLY A 129 6.17 -17.79 27.90
CA GLY A 129 5.28 -18.56 28.77
C GLY A 129 6.03 -19.64 29.55
N GLN A 130 6.94 -20.36 28.88
CA GLN A 130 7.81 -21.36 29.51
C GLN A 130 8.77 -20.73 30.53
N ALA A 131 9.36 -19.58 30.22
CA ALA A 131 10.21 -18.86 31.17
C ALA A 131 9.43 -18.43 32.43
N ALA A 132 8.18 -17.97 32.26
CA ALA A 132 7.31 -17.56 33.37
C ALA A 132 6.85 -18.73 34.27
N GLN A 133 6.93 -19.98 33.79
CA GLN A 133 6.67 -21.15 34.64
C GLN A 133 7.73 -21.32 35.74
N ARG A 134 8.94 -20.75 35.56
CA ARG A 134 10.01 -20.81 36.55
C ARG A 134 9.71 -19.85 37.71
N ARG A 135 9.43 -20.40 38.89
CA ARG A 135 9.03 -19.63 40.10
C ARG A 135 9.94 -18.44 40.41
N ARG A 136 11.25 -18.58 40.22
CA ARG A 136 12.24 -17.50 40.46
C ARG A 136 12.17 -16.35 39.45
N LEU A 137 11.71 -16.61 38.23
CA LEU A 137 11.68 -15.61 37.14
C LEU A 137 10.28 -15.05 36.89
N ARG A 138 9.23 -15.74 37.37
CA ARG A 138 7.84 -15.42 37.08
C ARG A 138 7.49 -13.95 37.26
N ALA A 139 7.75 -13.37 38.42
CA ALA A 139 7.40 -11.98 38.71
C ALA A 139 8.13 -11.01 37.76
N ALA A 140 9.44 -11.20 37.56
CA ALA A 140 10.23 -10.39 36.65
C ALA A 140 9.74 -10.52 35.20
N THR A 141 9.49 -11.74 34.72
CA THR A 141 8.97 -11.98 33.37
C THR A 141 7.61 -11.32 33.18
N CYS A 142 6.67 -11.47 34.13
CA CYS A 142 5.36 -10.84 34.06
C CYS A 142 5.45 -9.32 34.01
N VAL A 143 6.28 -8.71 34.87
CA VAL A 143 6.50 -7.25 34.88
C VAL A 143 7.10 -6.77 33.57
N LEU A 144 8.12 -7.45 33.05
CA LEU A 144 8.78 -7.06 31.80
C LEU A 144 7.87 -7.24 30.57
N VAL A 145 7.04 -8.28 30.56
CA VAL A 145 6.00 -8.47 29.53
C VAL A 145 4.95 -7.36 29.63
N LEU A 146 4.49 -7.01 30.83
CA LEU A 146 3.51 -5.94 31.02
C LEU A 146 4.05 -4.58 30.55
N ILE A 147 5.30 -4.25 30.90
CA ILE A 147 5.99 -3.03 30.45
C ILE A 147 6.09 -3.01 28.93
N SER A 148 6.53 -4.12 28.32
CA SER A 148 6.70 -4.24 26.87
C SER A 148 5.37 -4.12 26.12
N ALA A 149 4.32 -4.79 26.61
CA ALA A 149 2.97 -4.72 26.06
C ALA A 149 2.38 -3.31 26.18
N THR A 150 2.59 -2.64 27.33
CA THR A 150 2.15 -1.25 27.53
C THR A 150 2.84 -0.31 26.56
N PHE A 151 4.16 -0.44 26.38
CA PHE A 151 4.91 0.36 25.43
C PHE A 151 4.45 0.12 23.97
N ALA A 152 4.21 -1.14 23.59
CA ALA A 152 3.67 -1.49 22.29
C ALA A 152 2.26 -0.89 22.09
N ALA A 153 1.39 -0.96 23.09
CA ALA A 153 0.05 -0.37 23.06
C ALA A 153 0.10 1.16 22.92
N VAL A 154 0.98 1.84 23.65
CA VAL A 154 1.17 3.29 23.53
C VAL A 154 1.64 3.67 22.13
N GLN A 155 2.63 2.96 21.58
CA GLN A 155 3.09 3.19 20.20
C GLN A 155 1.96 2.97 19.20
N LEU A 156 1.21 1.86 19.31
CA LEU A 156 0.08 1.57 18.44
C LEU A 156 -0.97 2.69 18.52
N VAL A 157 -1.31 3.18 19.72
CA VAL A 157 -2.26 4.28 19.89
C VAL A 157 -1.73 5.58 19.29
N GLN A 158 -0.44 5.90 19.44
CA GLN A 158 0.16 7.08 18.82
C GLN A 158 0.10 7.00 17.28
N LEU A 159 0.41 5.82 16.73
CA LEU A 159 0.37 5.54 15.30
C LEU A 159 -1.05 5.62 14.75
N LEU A 160 -2.01 4.98 15.42
CA LEU A 160 -3.43 5.07 15.07
C LEU A 160 -3.89 6.53 15.13
N ARG A 161 -3.53 7.27 16.19
CA ARG A 161 -3.84 8.71 16.26
C ARG A 161 -3.24 9.47 15.09
N GLU A 162 -2.00 9.20 14.69
CA GLU A 162 -1.37 9.87 13.54
C GLU A 162 -2.10 9.57 12.23
N HIS A 163 -2.40 8.30 11.98
CA HIS A 163 -3.10 7.87 10.77
C HIS A 163 -4.54 8.40 10.73
N VAL A 164 -5.17 8.53 11.90
CA VAL A 164 -6.57 8.92 12.06
C VAL A 164 -6.73 10.42 12.30
N ARG A 165 -5.65 11.18 12.57
CA ARG A 165 -5.70 12.64 12.81
C ARG A 165 -6.48 13.40 11.74
N TRP A 166 -6.38 12.96 10.48
CA TRP A 166 -7.18 13.56 9.42
C TRP A 166 -8.67 13.21 9.53
N TRP A 167 -9.00 11.93 9.72
CA TRP A 167 -10.37 11.45 9.94
C TRP A 167 -11.02 12.03 11.21
N SER A 168 -10.27 12.14 12.31
CA SER A 168 -10.73 12.79 13.54
C SER A 168 -10.99 14.28 13.36
N ARG A 169 -10.20 14.99 12.54
CA ARG A 169 -10.52 16.39 12.15
C ARG A 169 -11.82 16.50 11.37
N LYS A 170 -12.26 15.42 10.73
CA LYS A 170 -13.55 15.31 10.03
C LYS A 170 -14.67 14.70 10.90
N GLY A 171 -14.44 14.54 12.20
CA GLY A 171 -15.44 14.03 13.14
C GLY A 171 -15.57 12.50 13.19
N VAL A 172 -14.72 11.76 12.47
CA VAL A 172 -14.75 10.29 12.50
C VAL A 172 -13.90 9.78 13.67
N ALA A 173 -14.56 9.14 14.64
CA ALA A 173 -13.91 8.56 15.81
C ALA A 173 -13.16 7.25 15.46
N LEU A 174 -12.08 6.95 16.20
CA LEU A 174 -11.29 5.71 16.01
C LEU A 174 -12.15 4.44 16.12
N THR A 175 -13.09 4.43 17.06
CA THR A 175 -14.04 3.31 17.29
C THR A 175 -15.03 3.14 16.14
N ALA A 176 -15.26 4.20 15.37
CA ALA A 176 -16.10 4.21 14.20
C ALA A 176 -15.29 3.94 12.92
N LEU A 177 -14.12 3.28 12.97
CA LEU A 177 -13.38 2.88 11.77
C LEU A 177 -13.61 1.41 11.41
N ALA A 178 -13.95 0.57 12.39
CA ALA A 178 -14.29 -0.83 12.14
C ALA A 178 -15.73 -0.93 11.62
N GLY A 179 -15.91 -1.40 10.38
CA GLY A 179 -17.24 -1.53 9.75
C GLY A 179 -17.81 -0.24 9.17
N ALA A 180 -17.05 0.86 9.21
CA ALA A 180 -17.51 2.18 8.77
C ALA A 180 -17.07 2.53 7.34
N THR A 181 -17.20 1.57 6.43
CA THR A 181 -16.92 1.78 5.01
C THR A 181 -17.66 3.01 4.47
N ARG A 182 -18.89 3.24 4.94
CA ARG A 182 -19.69 4.41 4.58
C ARG A 182 -19.05 5.72 5.06
N ASP A 183 -18.61 5.80 6.31
CA ASP A 183 -17.98 7.01 6.84
C ASP A 183 -16.67 7.30 6.12
N PHE A 184 -15.89 6.26 5.76
CA PHE A 184 -14.69 6.44 4.95
C PHE A 184 -14.99 6.98 3.55
N VAL A 185 -16.05 6.48 2.92
CA VAL A 185 -16.54 6.99 1.64
C VAL A 185 -16.98 8.45 1.78
N GLU A 186 -17.85 8.76 2.75
CA GLU A 186 -18.41 10.10 2.94
C GLU A 186 -17.33 11.13 3.28
N ALA A 187 -16.33 10.74 4.08
CA ALA A 187 -15.25 11.65 4.43
C ALA A 187 -14.12 11.69 3.38
N HIS A 188 -14.01 10.75 2.43
CA HIS A 188 -12.89 10.71 1.47
C HIS A 188 -12.75 12.05 0.70
N PRO A 189 -11.56 12.67 0.67
CA PRO A 189 -11.45 14.06 0.21
C PRO A 189 -11.80 14.23 -1.28
N LEU A 190 -11.52 13.22 -2.11
CA LEU A 190 -11.91 13.26 -3.53
C LEU A 190 -13.43 13.27 -3.72
N ASN A 191 -14.21 12.66 -2.81
CA ASN A 191 -15.67 12.65 -2.94
C ASN A 191 -16.30 14.00 -2.60
N ALA A 192 -15.59 14.87 -1.89
CA ALA A 192 -16.03 16.23 -1.60
C ALA A 192 -15.74 17.22 -2.75
N VAL A 193 -14.76 16.91 -3.60
CA VAL A 193 -14.30 17.82 -4.67
C VAL A 193 -14.76 17.38 -6.06
N LEU A 194 -14.87 16.06 -6.29
CA LEU A 194 -15.33 15.54 -7.57
C LEU A 194 -16.87 15.59 -7.67
N PRO A 195 -17.43 16.13 -8.77
CA PRO A 195 -18.86 16.05 -9.07
C PRO A 195 -19.38 14.61 -9.01
N GLY A 196 -20.67 14.42 -8.69
CA GLY A 196 -21.27 13.10 -8.50
C GLY A 196 -21.19 12.17 -9.73
N ASP A 197 -21.15 12.76 -10.92
CA ASP A 197 -21.04 12.06 -12.21
C ASP A 197 -19.61 12.05 -12.79
N ALA A 198 -18.62 12.49 -12.01
CA ALA A 198 -17.23 12.54 -12.45
C ALA A 198 -16.70 11.15 -12.81
N TYR A 199 -15.99 11.10 -13.94
CA TYR A 199 -15.04 10.05 -14.26
C TYR A 199 -13.62 10.59 -14.06
N ALA A 200 -12.92 10.09 -13.02
CA ALA A 200 -11.59 10.54 -12.65
C ALA A 200 -10.50 9.52 -13.00
N TRP A 201 -9.37 10.00 -13.52
CA TRP A 201 -8.18 9.20 -13.81
C TRP A 201 -7.11 9.47 -12.74
N LEU A 202 -6.87 8.49 -11.88
CA LEU A 202 -6.03 8.63 -10.68
C LEU A 202 -4.62 8.13 -10.96
N ILE A 203 -3.64 9.02 -10.82
CA ILE A 203 -2.22 8.77 -11.04
C ILE A 203 -1.47 8.77 -9.72
N GLY A 204 -0.86 7.63 -9.42
CA GLY A 204 -0.05 7.45 -8.22
C GLY A 204 -0.86 7.31 -6.94
N ASP A 205 -2.16 7.02 -7.00
CA ASP A 205 -2.95 6.66 -5.82
C ASP A 205 -3.46 5.23 -5.94
N ALA A 206 -3.15 4.41 -4.93
CA ALA A 206 -3.61 3.02 -4.84
C ALA A 206 -4.75 2.84 -3.82
N ALA A 207 -5.03 3.85 -2.99
CA ALA A 207 -6.00 3.81 -1.90
C ALA A 207 -7.42 4.19 -2.37
N VAL A 208 -7.85 3.62 -3.50
CA VAL A 208 -9.05 4.09 -4.21
C VAL A 208 -10.37 3.49 -3.73
N PHE A 209 -10.32 2.54 -2.79
CA PHE A 209 -11.47 1.75 -2.37
C PHE A 209 -12.63 2.58 -1.83
N TYR A 210 -12.35 3.79 -1.33
CA TYR A 210 -13.35 4.69 -0.74
C TYR A 210 -13.74 5.85 -1.68
N VAL A 211 -13.28 5.85 -2.94
CA VAL A 211 -13.69 6.85 -3.92
C VAL A 211 -15.04 6.43 -4.53
N ASP A 212 -16.10 7.17 -4.23
CA ASP A 212 -17.47 6.91 -4.69
C ASP A 212 -17.75 7.66 -6.01
N ARG A 213 -16.81 7.56 -6.94
CA ARG A 213 -16.90 8.11 -8.29
C ARG A 213 -16.47 7.05 -9.28
N ARG A 214 -16.83 7.23 -10.54
CA ARG A 214 -16.24 6.39 -11.59
C ARG A 214 -14.76 6.73 -11.65
N ILE A 215 -13.89 5.72 -11.55
CA ILE A 215 -12.45 5.91 -11.57
C ILE A 215 -11.75 4.97 -12.53
N HIS A 216 -10.66 5.47 -13.11
CA HIS A 216 -9.56 4.66 -13.60
C HIS A 216 -8.39 4.86 -12.65
N TYR A 217 -7.73 3.79 -12.26
CA TYR A 217 -6.53 3.86 -11.44
C TYR A 217 -5.61 2.71 -11.80
N THR A 218 -4.31 2.96 -11.65
CA THR A 218 -3.28 1.93 -11.86
C THR A 218 -2.36 1.88 -10.65
N VAL A 219 -2.07 0.67 -10.18
CA VAL A 219 -1.06 0.46 -9.14
C VAL A 219 0.35 0.46 -9.76
N VAL A 220 1.39 0.53 -8.93
CA VAL A 220 2.79 0.74 -9.39
C VAL A 220 3.31 -0.26 -10.44
N PHE A 221 2.75 -1.47 -10.50
CA PHE A 221 3.14 -2.49 -11.48
C PHE A 221 2.15 -2.65 -12.63
N SER A 222 1.12 -1.82 -12.69
CA SER A 222 0.14 -1.82 -13.79
C SER A 222 0.60 -0.91 -14.93
N ARG A 223 0.25 -1.31 -16.15
CA ARG A 223 0.33 -0.47 -17.33
C ARG A 223 -0.82 0.54 -17.31
N ASP A 224 -0.51 1.82 -17.51
CA ASP A 224 -1.52 2.87 -17.65
C ASP A 224 -1.59 3.28 -19.12
N PRO A 225 -2.72 3.04 -19.80
CA PRO A 225 -2.82 3.27 -21.24
C PRO A 225 -2.73 4.76 -21.62
N TRP A 226 -3.10 5.68 -20.74
CA TRP A 226 -2.95 7.11 -20.99
C TRP A 226 -1.49 7.54 -20.86
N ILE A 227 -0.78 7.06 -19.84
CA ILE A 227 0.64 7.33 -19.66
C ILE A 227 1.46 6.71 -20.79
N GLU A 228 1.13 5.50 -21.23
CA GLU A 228 1.79 4.86 -22.37
C GLU A 228 1.58 5.63 -23.67
N PHE A 229 0.34 6.05 -23.94
CA PHE A 229 0.05 6.93 -25.05
C PHE A 229 0.87 8.23 -24.96
N ALA A 230 0.88 8.89 -23.80
CA ALA A 230 1.61 10.13 -23.59
C ALA A 230 3.13 9.97 -23.70
N ALA A 231 3.66 8.76 -23.47
CA ALA A 231 5.07 8.43 -23.63
C ALA A 231 5.47 8.10 -25.07
N GLY A 232 4.54 8.09 -26.03
CA GLY A 232 4.79 7.75 -27.43
C GLY A 232 4.41 6.32 -27.80
N GLY A 233 4.11 5.44 -26.85
CA GLY A 233 3.87 4.02 -27.13
C GLY A 233 4.98 3.42 -28.00
N ASP A 234 4.60 2.80 -29.12
CA ASP A 234 5.53 2.24 -30.12
C ASP A 234 6.04 3.28 -31.14
N SER A 235 5.52 4.50 -31.10
CA SER A 235 5.93 5.58 -32.01
C SER A 235 7.17 6.31 -31.49
N ARG A 236 8.00 6.83 -32.40
CA ARG A 236 9.26 7.52 -32.04
C ARG A 236 9.06 8.90 -31.41
N GLU A 237 7.86 9.46 -31.44
CA GLU A 237 7.58 10.82 -30.99
C GLU A 237 6.42 10.85 -30.00
N ALA A 238 6.62 11.49 -28.85
CA ALA A 238 5.60 11.62 -27.83
C ALA A 238 4.48 12.57 -28.31
N PRO A 239 3.19 12.22 -28.16
CA PRO A 239 2.09 13.10 -28.51
C PRO A 239 2.15 14.43 -27.74
N SER A 240 1.63 15.48 -28.38
CA SER A 240 1.46 16.78 -27.73
C SER A 240 0.54 16.70 -26.51
N ALA A 241 0.69 17.64 -25.58
CA ALA A 241 -0.18 17.75 -24.42
C ALA A 241 -1.68 17.84 -24.82
N ALA A 242 -2.00 18.57 -25.88
CA ALA A 242 -3.36 18.66 -26.41
C ALA A 242 -3.90 17.30 -26.89
N ALA A 243 -3.07 16.50 -27.58
CA ALA A 243 -3.42 15.14 -27.98
C ALA A 243 -3.66 14.22 -26.77
N CYS A 244 -2.83 14.34 -25.73
CA CYS A 244 -3.00 13.60 -24.47
C CYS A 244 -4.33 13.94 -23.77
N LEU A 245 -4.74 15.21 -23.77
CA LEU A 245 -6.03 15.62 -23.23
C LEU A 245 -7.20 15.12 -24.08
N ASN A 246 -7.09 15.20 -25.42
CA ASN A 246 -8.14 14.69 -26.31
C ASN A 246 -8.36 13.19 -26.13
N TRP A 247 -7.29 12.41 -25.96
CA TRP A 247 -7.37 10.98 -25.68
C TRP A 247 -8.24 10.66 -24.45
N LEU A 248 -8.11 11.47 -23.39
CA LEU A 248 -8.92 11.37 -22.18
C LEU A 248 -10.38 11.80 -22.44
N ARG A 249 -10.59 12.91 -23.15
CA ARG A 249 -11.94 13.41 -23.50
C ARG A 249 -12.74 12.39 -24.31
N GLU A 250 -12.12 11.76 -25.30
CA GLU A 250 -12.75 10.72 -26.14
C GLU A 250 -13.25 9.53 -25.32
N ARG A 251 -12.65 9.28 -24.15
CA ARG A 251 -13.03 8.21 -23.21
C ARG A 251 -13.99 8.69 -22.12
N GLY A 252 -14.44 9.94 -22.20
CA GLY A 252 -15.34 10.57 -21.25
C GLY A 252 -14.71 10.86 -19.89
N VAL A 253 -13.39 10.93 -19.81
CA VAL A 253 -12.70 11.31 -18.57
C VAL A 253 -12.92 12.79 -18.33
N THR A 254 -13.39 13.11 -17.14
CA THR A 254 -13.72 14.49 -16.72
C THR A 254 -12.64 15.08 -15.84
N HIS A 255 -11.90 14.26 -15.09
CA HIS A 255 -10.92 14.71 -14.11
C HIS A 255 -9.65 13.85 -14.14
N VAL A 256 -8.52 14.45 -13.81
CA VAL A 256 -7.25 13.75 -13.58
C VAL A 256 -6.74 14.13 -12.19
N VAL A 257 -6.28 13.14 -11.43
CA VAL A 257 -5.80 13.32 -10.06
C VAL A 257 -4.35 12.86 -9.99
N PHE A 258 -3.46 13.71 -9.50
CA PHE A 258 -2.06 13.37 -9.27
C PHE A 258 -1.74 13.34 -7.79
N HIS A 259 -1.26 12.21 -7.27
CA HIS A 259 -0.79 12.09 -5.89
C HIS A 259 0.75 12.22 -5.84
N TRP A 260 1.27 13.45 -5.96
CA TRP A 260 2.72 13.70 -6.10
C TRP A 260 3.59 13.06 -5.02
N PRO A 261 3.27 13.10 -3.72
CA PRO A 261 4.11 12.45 -2.70
C PRO A 261 4.29 10.95 -2.95
N GLU A 262 3.25 10.30 -3.46
CA GLU A 262 3.27 8.86 -3.72
C GLU A 262 3.98 8.58 -5.04
N ILE A 263 3.74 9.38 -6.08
CA ILE A 263 4.51 9.34 -7.33
C ILE A 263 6.01 9.44 -7.04
N GLU A 264 6.44 10.39 -6.20
CA GLU A 264 7.83 10.56 -5.82
C GLU A 264 8.36 9.40 -4.96
N ARG A 265 7.56 8.91 -4.00
CA ARG A 265 7.92 7.74 -3.19
C ARG A 265 8.12 6.51 -4.07
N LEU A 266 7.20 6.26 -5.01
CA LEU A 266 7.26 5.13 -5.95
C LEU A 266 8.47 5.29 -6.88
N ARG A 267 8.72 6.48 -7.42
CA ARG A 267 9.88 6.76 -8.27
C ARG A 267 11.20 6.42 -7.58
N ARG A 268 11.34 6.75 -6.28
CA ARG A 268 12.54 6.43 -5.49
C ARG A 268 12.66 4.95 -5.11
N THR A 269 11.57 4.19 -5.08
CA THR A 269 11.55 2.81 -4.55
C THR A 269 11.40 1.75 -5.64
N TYR A 270 10.31 1.78 -6.39
CA TYR A 270 10.00 0.82 -7.45
C TYR A 270 10.38 1.34 -8.85
N GLY A 271 10.51 2.66 -8.98
CA GLY A 271 10.45 3.38 -10.24
C GLY A 271 9.01 3.82 -10.55
N PHE A 272 8.89 4.82 -11.43
CA PHE A 272 7.62 5.34 -11.92
C PHE A 272 7.80 5.80 -13.37
N ALA A 273 6.71 5.96 -14.11
CA ALA A 273 6.78 6.40 -15.50
C ALA A 273 7.48 7.76 -15.62
N ALA A 274 8.56 7.83 -16.41
CA ALA A 274 9.38 9.03 -16.56
C ALA A 274 8.63 10.21 -17.18
N ARG A 275 7.58 9.94 -17.98
CA ARG A 275 6.71 10.96 -18.57
C ARG A 275 5.95 11.77 -17.52
N VAL A 276 5.59 11.15 -16.39
CA VAL A 276 4.80 11.80 -15.35
C VAL A 276 5.70 12.69 -14.51
N THR A 277 5.76 13.98 -14.85
CA THR A 277 6.55 15.01 -14.17
C THR A 277 5.71 16.27 -13.95
N HIS A 278 6.13 17.14 -13.03
CA HIS A 278 5.51 18.45 -12.86
C HIS A 278 5.55 19.28 -14.15
N ALA A 279 6.65 19.23 -14.91
CA ALA A 279 6.79 19.93 -16.18
C ALA A 279 5.77 19.44 -17.22
N TRP A 280 5.58 18.12 -17.34
CA TRP A 280 4.56 17.57 -18.23
C TRP A 280 3.14 18.00 -17.82
N VAL A 281 2.85 18.07 -16.52
CA VAL A 281 1.55 18.57 -16.06
C VAL A 281 1.37 20.07 -16.37
N GLN A 282 2.43 20.88 -16.31
CA GLN A 282 2.38 22.28 -16.76
C GLN A 282 2.10 22.38 -18.27
N GLU A 283 2.65 21.48 -19.09
CA GLU A 283 2.31 21.39 -20.52
C GLU A 283 0.82 21.04 -20.71
N LEU A 284 0.28 20.12 -19.90
CA LEU A 284 -1.16 19.80 -19.93
C LEU A 284 -2.01 21.00 -19.49
N GLU A 285 -1.60 21.75 -18.46
CA GLU A 285 -2.27 22.98 -18.03
C GLU A 285 -2.31 24.02 -19.16
N ALA A 286 -1.16 24.26 -19.81
CA ALA A 286 -1.06 25.15 -20.96
C ALA A 286 -1.94 24.70 -22.14
N ALA A 287 -2.15 23.38 -22.29
CA ALA A 287 -3.04 22.79 -23.29
C ALA A 287 -4.54 22.77 -22.87
N GLY A 288 -4.87 23.29 -21.68
CA GLY A 288 -6.24 23.51 -21.23
C GLY A 288 -6.72 22.60 -20.09
N LEU A 289 -5.84 21.82 -19.46
CA LEU A 289 -6.16 21.14 -18.19
C LEU A 289 -6.31 22.20 -17.09
N ARG A 290 -7.41 22.20 -16.33
CA ARG A 290 -7.68 23.24 -15.31
C ARG A 290 -7.56 22.68 -13.91
N ARG A 291 -6.74 23.31 -13.08
CA ARG A 291 -6.63 22.94 -11.67
C ARG A 291 -7.95 23.22 -10.93
N VAL A 292 -8.33 22.32 -10.02
CA VAL A 292 -9.47 22.49 -9.13
C VAL A 292 -8.97 23.02 -7.80
N ASP A 293 -9.23 24.30 -7.52
CA ASP A 293 -8.64 25.03 -6.38
C ASP A 293 -9.15 24.56 -5.01
N SER A 294 -10.27 23.83 -4.94
CA SER A 294 -10.95 23.46 -3.70
C SER A 294 -10.40 22.20 -3.00
N TYR A 295 -9.31 21.61 -3.50
CA TYR A 295 -8.76 20.37 -2.92
C TYR A 295 -7.64 20.64 -1.92
N GLU A 296 -7.97 20.70 -0.62
CA GLU A 296 -7.02 20.73 0.50
C GLU A 296 -6.72 19.33 1.09
N GLY A 297 -7.19 18.27 0.42
CA GLY A 297 -7.23 16.91 0.97
C GLY A 297 -5.92 16.14 0.84
N SER A 298 -4.99 16.31 1.77
CA SER A 298 -3.64 15.70 1.78
C SER A 298 -2.59 16.54 1.04
N THR A 299 -1.45 16.71 1.72
CA THR A 299 -0.33 17.53 1.23
C THR A 299 0.22 16.93 -0.06
N GLY A 300 -0.12 17.52 -1.20
CA GLY A 300 0.46 17.18 -2.51
C GLY A 300 -0.40 16.35 -3.46
N VAL A 301 -1.66 16.06 -3.12
CA VAL A 301 -2.64 15.59 -4.13
C VAL A 301 -3.21 16.81 -4.85
N VAL A 302 -3.24 16.74 -6.19
CA VAL A 302 -3.77 17.82 -7.02
C VAL A 302 -4.81 17.25 -7.99
N VAL A 303 -5.97 17.89 -8.02
CA VAL A 303 -7.10 17.53 -8.88
C VAL A 303 -7.19 18.52 -10.02
N TYR A 304 -7.40 17.99 -11.22
CA TYR A 304 -7.60 18.76 -12.43
C TYR A 304 -8.90 18.35 -13.12
N ALA A 305 -9.61 19.33 -13.68
CA ALA A 305 -10.78 19.16 -14.53
C ALA A 305 -10.37 19.30 -16.00
N LEU A 306 -11.01 18.50 -16.87
CA LEU A 306 -10.91 18.60 -18.33
C LEU A 306 -12.09 19.42 -18.87
N PRO A 307 -11.88 20.66 -19.33
CA PRO A 307 -12.96 21.46 -19.91
C PRO A 307 -13.51 20.82 -21.19
N GLY A 308 -14.81 21.03 -21.43
CA GLY A 308 -15.51 20.59 -22.64
C GLY A 308 -15.98 19.13 -22.62
N VAL A 309 -15.83 18.45 -21.48
CA VAL A 309 -16.51 17.17 -21.23
C VAL A 309 -17.68 17.48 -20.30
N ASP A 310 -18.84 17.75 -20.87
CA ASP A 310 -20.06 17.70 -20.07
C ASP A 310 -20.15 16.27 -19.53
N GLY A 311 -20.29 16.13 -18.21
CA GLY A 311 -20.51 14.83 -17.59
C GLY A 311 -21.67 14.11 -18.29
N PRO A 312 -21.80 12.79 -18.16
CA PRO A 312 -22.80 12.00 -18.90
C PRO A 312 -24.25 12.51 -18.75
N ALA A 313 -24.55 13.43 -17.83
CA ALA A 313 -25.78 14.20 -17.75
C ALA A 313 -26.07 15.15 -18.94
N GLY A 314 -25.06 15.52 -19.75
CA GLY A 314 -25.23 16.32 -20.98
C GLY A 314 -25.80 15.55 -22.17
N ARG A 315 -25.90 14.22 -22.08
CA ARG A 315 -26.70 13.41 -23.02
C ARG A 315 -28.13 13.32 -22.49
N SER A 316 -28.88 14.40 -22.66
CA SER A 316 -30.34 14.39 -22.45
C SER A 316 -31.02 13.43 -23.43
N GLY A 317 -31.73 12.43 -22.91
CA GLY A 317 -32.72 11.66 -23.67
C GLY A 317 -32.82 10.17 -23.33
N GLY A 318 -33.55 9.83 -22.25
CA GLY A 318 -34.18 8.51 -22.13
C GLY A 318 -33.82 7.67 -20.91
N ALA A 319 -34.57 7.88 -19.82
CA ALA A 319 -34.96 6.90 -18.81
C ALA A 319 -33.97 5.78 -18.41
N ALA A 320 -33.31 5.92 -17.24
CA ALA A 320 -33.14 4.86 -16.25
C ALA A 320 -32.27 5.35 -15.08
N ASN A 321 -32.87 6.00 -14.08
CA ASN A 321 -32.19 6.14 -12.79
C ASN A 321 -33.19 6.14 -11.62
N ALA A 322 -33.96 5.05 -11.51
CA ALA A 322 -34.83 4.81 -10.37
C ALA A 322 -34.44 3.57 -9.54
N ASP A 323 -33.39 2.82 -9.89
CA ASP A 323 -33.20 1.48 -9.30
C ASP A 323 -31.76 1.17 -8.84
N ARG A 324 -31.19 2.04 -8.00
CA ARG A 324 -29.95 1.75 -7.25
C ARG A 324 -30.15 1.74 -5.73
N ARG A 325 -31.28 1.21 -5.27
CA ARG A 325 -31.43 0.74 -3.89
C ARG A 325 -31.66 -0.76 -3.91
N GLY A 326 -30.60 -1.55 -3.79
CA GLY A 326 -30.74 -2.99 -3.66
C GLY A 326 -29.48 -3.78 -4.02
N TRP A 327 -28.48 -3.75 -3.15
CA TRP A 327 -27.56 -4.91 -3.05
C TRP A 327 -28.30 -5.99 -2.25
N SER A 328 -29.31 -6.62 -2.86
CA SER A 328 -29.91 -7.82 -2.31
C SER A 328 -28.97 -8.98 -2.57
N ARG A 329 -28.47 -9.58 -1.49
CA ARG A 329 -27.92 -10.93 -1.45
C ARG A 329 -28.96 -11.88 -2.03
N ASP A 330 -28.87 -12.22 -3.31
CA ASP A 330 -29.50 -13.41 -3.89
C ASP A 330 -29.08 -13.54 -5.35
N ARG A 331 -27.87 -14.06 -5.57
CA ARG A 331 -27.55 -14.91 -6.73
C ARG A 331 -26.52 -15.93 -6.30
N ALA A 332 -27.01 -17.08 -5.85
CA ALA A 332 -26.27 -18.32 -5.96
C ALA A 332 -25.99 -18.58 -7.46
N VAL A 333 -24.74 -18.90 -7.76
CA VAL A 333 -24.26 -19.33 -9.07
C VAL A 333 -24.65 -20.80 -9.25
N PRO A 334 -25.06 -21.26 -10.46
CA PRO A 334 -25.20 -22.68 -10.77
C PRO A 334 -23.87 -23.45 -10.71
#